data_AF-A0A6P2WUK0-F1
#
_entry.id   AF-A0A6P2WUK0-F1
#
_cell.length_a   1.000
_cell.length_b   1.000
_cell.length_c   1.000
_cell.angle_alpha   90.00
_cell.angle_beta   90.00
_cell.angle_gamma   90.00
#
_symmetry.space_group_name_H-M   'P 1'
#
loop_
_entity.id
_entity.type
_entity.pdbx_description
1 polymer ?
#
loop_
_entity_poly.entity_id
_entity_poly.type
_entity_poly.pdbx_seq_one_letter_code
_entity_poly.pdbx_strand_id
1 'polypeptide(L)'
;MSLLKDALHTWNRLKFGNRLHTPTGSHGYHFRELMYAMADCDIGLVKQYIPRELGLAERDCFPFFRVGSNLVAVMVYDNPRQTAVEKSLALAETYVGRKGSPKGNVLVVRYLMALLNGQVDEASHYLQCIANEYRKMTWLVEFHEFLKYFGAFVHGLYNLAHYVLPEAHFALLKTPEHSVFWGDFDRLTKERNFGTGALIKGLNLTDNLSGLRRLLVDLP
;
A
#
# COMPACT_ATOMS: atom_id res chain seq x y z
N MET A 1 2.08 -18.89 -9.74
CA MET A 1 1.82 -17.54 -9.18
C MET A 1 0.43 -17.36 -8.58
N SER A 2 -0.61 -18.12 -8.97
CA SER A 2 -1.93 -18.03 -8.30
C SER A 2 -1.83 -18.26 -6.79
N LEU A 3 -1.09 -19.29 -6.37
CA LEU A 3 -0.84 -19.59 -4.96
C LEU A 3 -0.21 -18.41 -4.21
N LEU A 4 0.67 -17.63 -4.84
CA LEU A 4 1.28 -16.46 -4.20
C LEU A 4 0.25 -15.34 -3.99
N LYS A 5 -0.59 -15.07 -5.00
CA LYS A 5 -1.65 -14.07 -4.90
C LYS A 5 -2.71 -14.49 -3.87
N ASP A 6 -3.09 -15.77 -3.88
CA ASP A 6 -4.02 -16.37 -2.90
C ASP A 6 -3.41 -16.36 -1.48
N ALA A 7 -2.11 -16.61 -1.34
CA ALA A 7 -1.39 -16.52 -0.06
C ALA A 7 -1.31 -15.07 0.45
N LEU A 8 -1.05 -14.10 -0.43
CA LEU A 8 -1.05 -12.68 -0.08
C LEU A 8 -2.45 -12.23 0.36
N HIS A 9 -3.50 -12.60 -0.39
CA HIS A 9 -4.89 -12.35 -0.03
C HIS A 9 -5.23 -12.92 1.35
N THR A 10 -4.94 -14.21 1.54
CA THR A 10 -5.19 -14.91 2.80
C THR A 10 -4.43 -14.27 3.96
N TRP A 11 -3.16 -13.92 3.76
CA TRP A 11 -2.33 -13.25 4.76
C TRP A 11 -2.89 -11.89 5.14
N ASN A 12 -3.30 -11.08 4.15
CA ASN A 12 -3.95 -9.80 4.38
C ASN A 12 -5.21 -9.98 5.25
N ARG A 13 -6.07 -10.95 4.93
CA ARG A 13 -7.28 -11.22 5.72
C ARG A 13 -6.99 -11.67 7.15
N LEU A 14 -5.99 -12.54 7.35
CA LEU A 14 -5.63 -13.05 8.69
C LEU A 14 -4.97 -11.98 9.56
N LYS A 15 -3.99 -11.25 9.01
CA LYS A 15 -3.19 -10.27 9.75
C LYS A 15 -3.99 -9.00 10.05
N PHE A 16 -4.88 -8.62 9.13
CA PHE A 16 -5.43 -7.27 9.09
C PHE A 16 -6.95 -7.21 9.16
N GLY A 17 -7.66 -8.26 8.73
CA GLY A 17 -9.13 -8.33 8.82
C GLY A 17 -9.68 -8.23 10.26
N ASN A 18 -8.86 -8.54 11.27
CA ASN A 18 -9.23 -8.46 12.68
C ASN A 18 -8.81 -7.15 13.39
N ARG A 19 -8.00 -6.29 12.76
CA ARG A 19 -7.43 -5.08 13.41
C ARG A 19 -8.34 -3.85 13.36
N LEU A 20 -9.55 -3.98 12.83
CA LEU A 20 -10.53 -2.89 12.65
C LEU A 20 -11.22 -2.42 13.94
N HIS A 21 -10.76 -2.85 15.12
CA HIS A 21 -11.39 -2.55 16.41
C HIS A 21 -10.50 -1.75 17.37
N THR A 22 -9.46 -1.05 16.91
CA THR A 22 -8.76 -0.12 17.81
C THR A 22 -9.63 1.12 18.02
N PRO A 23 -10.11 1.41 19.25
CA PRO A 23 -11.00 2.53 19.55
C PRO A 23 -10.33 3.92 19.42
N THR A 24 -9.12 3.98 18.85
CA THR A 24 -8.19 5.13 18.90
C THR A 24 -7.65 5.48 17.50
N GLY A 25 -8.54 5.81 16.57
CA GLY A 25 -8.53 7.14 15.95
C GLY A 25 -7.63 7.53 14.76
N SER A 26 -6.70 6.72 14.22
CA SER A 26 -5.89 7.21 13.07
C SER A 26 -5.37 6.14 12.11
N HIS A 27 -5.76 6.22 10.83
CA HIS A 27 -5.22 5.41 9.72
C HIS A 27 -3.76 5.75 9.36
N GLY A 28 -3.16 6.73 10.04
CA GLY A 28 -1.77 7.15 9.85
C GLY A 28 -0.74 6.07 10.18
N TYR A 29 -1.09 5.04 10.94
CA TYR A 29 -0.18 3.93 11.26
C TYR A 29 -0.19 2.78 10.24
N HIS A 30 -1.13 2.79 9.30
CA HIS A 30 -1.41 1.63 8.45
C HIS A 30 -0.88 1.75 7.03
N PHE A 31 -0.05 2.76 6.73
CA PHE A 31 0.38 3.06 5.37
C PHE A 31 1.00 1.86 4.64
N ARG A 32 1.78 1.04 5.35
CA ARG A 32 2.39 -0.17 4.80
C ARG A 32 1.33 -1.22 4.47
N GLU A 33 0.39 -1.42 5.38
CA GLU A 33 -0.73 -2.35 5.25
C GLU A 33 -1.64 -1.95 4.08
N LEU A 34 -1.83 -0.65 3.83
CA LEU A 34 -2.53 -0.17 2.63
C LEU A 34 -1.86 -0.70 1.36
N MET A 35 -0.53 -0.61 1.28
CA MET A 35 0.20 -1.06 0.10
C MET A 35 0.23 -2.58 -0.02
N TYR A 36 0.22 -3.33 1.09
CA TYR A 36 0.08 -4.77 1.03
C TYR A 36 -1.32 -5.23 0.59
N ALA A 37 -2.37 -4.52 1.00
CA ALA A 37 -3.71 -4.73 0.48
C ALA A 37 -3.78 -4.39 -1.03
N MET A 38 -3.18 -3.26 -1.45
CA MET A 38 -3.11 -2.89 -2.87
C MET A 38 -2.25 -3.85 -3.71
N ALA A 39 -1.24 -4.50 -3.13
CA ALA A 39 -0.47 -5.52 -3.84
C ALA A 39 -1.36 -6.72 -4.25
N ASP A 40 -2.39 -7.00 -3.46
CA ASP A 40 -3.46 -7.94 -3.79
C ASP A 40 -4.62 -7.31 -4.57
N CYS A 41 -4.60 -5.99 -4.81
CA CYS A 41 -5.69 -5.21 -5.40
C CYS A 41 -6.98 -5.18 -4.55
N ASP A 42 -6.85 -5.41 -3.24
CA ASP A 42 -7.99 -5.46 -2.30
C ASP A 42 -8.40 -4.06 -1.83
N ILE A 43 -9.06 -3.32 -2.73
CA ILE A 43 -9.54 -1.97 -2.42
C ILE A 43 -10.56 -1.95 -1.27
N GLY A 44 -11.31 -3.05 -1.09
CA GLY A 44 -12.25 -3.19 0.01
C GLY A 44 -11.54 -3.14 1.36
N LEU A 45 -10.43 -3.87 1.51
CA LEU A 45 -9.61 -3.83 2.71
C LEU A 45 -8.93 -2.47 2.91
N VAL A 46 -8.48 -1.80 1.83
CA VAL A 46 -7.94 -0.43 1.91
C VAL A 46 -8.99 0.56 2.42
N LYS A 47 -10.22 0.50 1.91
CA LYS A 47 -11.33 1.36 2.38
C LYS A 47 -11.71 1.08 3.84
N GLN A 48 -11.55 -0.16 4.31
CA GLN A 48 -11.72 -0.48 5.73
C GLN A 48 -10.64 0.15 6.62
N TYR A 49 -9.40 0.25 6.11
CA TYR A 49 -8.31 0.91 6.81
C TYR A 49 -8.40 2.44 6.85
N ILE A 50 -9.06 3.02 5.86
CA ILE A 50 -9.24 4.47 5.70
C ILE A 50 -10.74 4.77 5.63
N PRO A 51 -11.46 4.63 6.73
CA PRO A 51 -12.90 4.84 6.73
C PRO A 51 -13.14 6.37 6.70
N ARG A 52 -14.06 6.81 5.82
CA ARG A 52 -14.21 8.22 5.41
C ARG A 52 -14.53 9.17 6.58
N GLU A 53 -15.14 8.62 7.60
CA GLU A 53 -15.67 9.24 8.81
C GLU A 53 -14.53 9.68 9.73
N LEU A 54 -13.35 9.04 9.63
CA LEU A 54 -12.13 9.43 10.35
C LEU A 54 -11.37 10.58 9.68
N GLY A 55 -11.70 10.94 8.43
CA GLY A 55 -11.08 12.08 7.76
C GLY A 55 -9.61 11.86 7.40
N LEU A 56 -8.73 12.79 7.78
CA LEU A 56 -7.27 12.71 7.59
C LEU A 56 -6.59 12.28 8.89
N ALA A 57 -5.52 11.51 8.77
CA ALA A 57 -4.76 10.97 9.88
C ALA A 57 -4.17 12.09 10.75
N GLU A 58 -4.33 11.92 12.06
CA GLU A 58 -3.89 12.88 13.07
C GLU A 58 -2.37 12.86 13.30
N ARG A 59 -1.87 13.79 14.13
CA ARG A 59 -0.42 13.98 14.34
C ARG A 59 0.26 12.90 15.16
N ASP A 60 -0.51 12.08 15.85
CA ASP A 60 0.01 10.99 16.67
C ASP A 60 0.33 9.78 15.77
N CYS A 61 1.35 9.89 14.91
CA CYS A 61 1.93 8.76 14.17
C CYS A 61 3.25 9.19 13.49
N PHE A 62 4.02 8.21 12.99
CA PHE A 62 5.28 8.49 12.30
C PHE A 62 5.03 9.42 11.08
N PRO A 63 5.74 10.57 10.94
CA PRO A 63 5.40 11.59 9.96
C PRO A 63 5.29 11.10 8.51
N PHE A 64 6.14 10.15 8.12
CA PHE A 64 6.09 9.53 6.80
C PHE A 64 4.79 8.76 6.57
N PHE A 65 4.39 7.92 7.54
CA PHE A 65 3.17 7.11 7.40
C PHE A 65 1.94 8.00 7.41
N ARG A 66 1.92 9.05 8.23
CA ARG A 66 0.86 10.07 8.18
C ARG A 66 0.69 10.67 6.78
N VAL A 67 1.79 11.12 6.19
CA VAL A 67 1.79 11.74 4.85
C VAL A 67 1.32 10.73 3.81
N GLY A 68 1.90 9.53 3.81
CA GLY A 68 1.54 8.46 2.87
C GLY A 68 0.06 8.08 2.97
N SER A 69 -0.43 7.80 4.19
CA SER A 69 -1.83 7.47 4.44
C SER A 69 -2.78 8.59 4.02
N ASN A 70 -2.44 9.85 4.25
CA ASN A 70 -3.29 10.98 3.86
C ASN A 70 -3.37 11.18 2.35
N LEU A 71 -2.26 10.98 1.63
CA LEU A 71 -2.25 11.02 0.16
C LEU A 71 -3.08 9.86 -0.42
N VAL A 72 -2.93 8.64 0.10
CA VAL A 72 -3.74 7.49 -0.33
C VAL A 72 -5.22 7.70 0.00
N ALA A 73 -5.53 8.22 1.19
CA ALA A 73 -6.90 8.48 1.62
C ALA A 73 -7.65 9.38 0.62
N VAL A 74 -7.04 10.50 0.23
CA VAL A 74 -7.69 11.41 -0.72
C VAL A 74 -7.81 10.83 -2.12
N MET A 75 -6.97 9.87 -2.52
CA MET A 75 -7.12 9.15 -3.79
C MET A 75 -8.23 8.10 -3.76
N VAL A 76 -8.47 7.47 -2.61
CA VAL A 76 -9.40 6.33 -2.47
C VAL A 76 -10.82 6.76 -2.10
N TYR A 77 -10.98 7.94 -1.49
CA TYR A 77 -12.31 8.51 -1.27
C TYR A 77 -12.98 8.81 -2.61
N ASP A 78 -14.19 8.29 -2.82
CA ASP A 78 -14.90 8.45 -4.10
C ASP A 78 -15.20 9.92 -4.43
N ASN A 79 -15.15 10.82 -3.44
CA ASN A 79 -15.25 12.28 -3.58
C ASN A 79 -14.53 12.96 -2.39
N PRO A 80 -13.21 13.15 -2.43
CA PRO A 80 -12.49 13.83 -1.37
C PRO A 80 -12.90 15.31 -1.36
N ARG A 81 -12.99 15.92 -0.18
CA ARG A 81 -13.13 17.39 -0.11
C ARG A 81 -11.85 18.01 -0.67
N GLN A 82 -11.97 19.03 -1.52
CA GLN A 82 -10.82 19.76 -2.06
C GLN A 82 -9.85 20.24 -0.97
N THR A 83 -10.40 20.71 0.16
CA THR A 83 -9.61 21.12 1.33
C THR A 83 -8.81 19.98 1.96
N ALA A 84 -9.23 18.72 1.83
CA ALA A 84 -8.46 17.57 2.28
C ALA A 84 -7.31 17.27 1.32
N VAL A 85 -7.53 17.39 0.00
CA VAL A 85 -6.48 17.24 -1.03
C VAL A 85 -5.38 18.26 -0.82
N GLU A 86 -5.74 19.54 -0.67
CA GLU A 86 -4.80 20.64 -0.43
C GLU A 86 -3.99 20.45 0.86
N LYS A 87 -4.64 20.05 1.95
CA LYS A 87 -3.97 19.76 3.22
C LYS A 87 -3.00 18.58 3.10
N SER A 88 -3.38 17.52 2.40
CA SER A 88 -2.52 16.36 2.15
C SER A 88 -1.28 16.74 1.32
N LEU A 89 -1.46 17.53 0.26
CA LEU A 89 -0.36 18.01 -0.59
C LEU A 89 0.58 18.95 0.18
N ALA A 90 0.05 19.95 0.89
CA ALA A 90 0.88 20.88 1.68
C ALA A 90 1.70 20.13 2.76
N LEU A 91 1.12 19.10 3.36
CA LEU A 91 1.83 18.26 4.32
C LEU A 91 2.93 17.44 3.66
N ALA A 92 2.68 16.93 2.45
CA ALA A 92 3.65 16.18 1.66
C ALA A 92 4.82 17.06 1.23
N GLU A 93 4.56 18.27 0.73
CA GLU A 93 5.58 19.26 0.38
C GLU A 93 6.47 19.60 1.58
N THR A 94 5.84 19.85 2.74
CA THR A 94 6.57 20.10 4.00
C THR A 94 7.48 18.92 4.36
N TYR A 95 7.01 17.69 4.20
CA TYR A 95 7.79 16.49 4.50
C TYR A 95 8.99 16.31 3.55
N VAL A 96 8.76 16.52 2.25
CA VAL A 96 9.79 16.41 1.20
C VAL A 96 10.84 17.51 1.33
N GLY A 97 10.45 18.72 1.75
CA GLY A 97 11.37 19.84 2.00
C GLY A 97 12.18 19.74 3.30
N ARG A 98 11.81 18.84 4.21
CA ARG A 98 12.49 18.68 5.50
C ARG A 98 13.88 18.07 5.34
N LYS A 99 14.89 18.77 5.82
CA LYS A 99 16.27 18.26 5.91
C LYS A 99 16.32 17.00 6.77
N GLY A 100 16.99 15.96 6.28
CA GLY A 100 17.17 14.69 6.99
C GLY A 100 16.05 13.67 6.80
N SER A 101 15.02 13.96 6.01
CA SER A 101 14.03 12.94 5.62
C SER A 101 14.72 11.79 4.86
N PRO A 102 14.47 10.51 5.22
CA PRO A 102 15.11 9.38 4.54
C PRO A 102 14.80 9.36 3.04
N LYS A 103 15.81 9.14 2.20
CA LYS A 103 15.69 9.15 0.73
C LYS A 103 14.53 8.29 0.22
N GLY A 104 14.43 7.04 0.68
CA GLY A 104 13.37 6.12 0.27
C GLY A 104 11.96 6.64 0.58
N ASN A 105 11.78 7.26 1.75
CA ASN A 105 10.50 7.83 2.16
C ASN A 105 10.13 9.03 1.28
N VAL A 106 11.10 9.90 0.98
CA VAL A 106 10.90 11.05 0.08
C VAL A 106 10.48 10.59 -1.31
N LEU A 107 11.11 9.53 -1.85
CA LEU A 107 10.74 8.97 -3.15
C LEU A 107 9.28 8.47 -3.16
N VAL A 108 8.86 7.76 -2.10
CA VAL A 108 7.47 7.29 -1.96
C VAL A 108 6.49 8.46 -1.90
N VAL A 109 6.78 9.52 -1.13
CA VAL A 109 5.91 10.70 -1.06
C VAL A 109 5.82 11.41 -2.41
N ARG A 110 6.95 11.58 -3.11
CA ARG A 110 6.97 12.19 -4.45
C ARG A 110 6.18 11.37 -5.48
N TYR A 111 6.28 10.04 -5.42
CA TYR A 111 5.45 9.15 -6.24
C TYR A 111 3.96 9.38 -6.01
N LEU A 112 3.52 9.40 -4.75
CA LEU A 112 2.11 9.62 -4.41
C LEU A 112 1.64 11.01 -4.84
N MET A 113 2.45 12.05 -4.68
CA MET A 113 2.13 13.38 -5.19
C MET A 113 1.99 13.38 -6.72
N ALA A 114 2.90 12.72 -7.44
CA ALA A 114 2.83 12.62 -8.90
C ALA A 114 1.56 11.88 -9.36
N LEU A 115 1.18 10.78 -8.69
CA LEU A 115 -0.09 10.10 -8.97
C LEU A 115 -1.30 10.99 -8.74
N LEU A 116 -1.34 11.70 -7.61
CA LEU A 116 -2.47 12.57 -7.24
C LEU A 116 -2.66 13.70 -8.27
N ASN A 117 -1.55 14.17 -8.85
CA ASN A 117 -1.54 15.22 -9.86
C ASN A 117 -1.62 14.69 -11.31
N GLY A 118 -1.78 13.38 -11.52
CA GLY A 118 -1.83 12.78 -12.86
C GLY A 118 -0.52 12.86 -13.65
N GLN A 119 0.62 13.05 -12.99
CA GLN A 119 1.95 13.20 -13.60
C GLN A 119 2.58 11.82 -13.85
N VAL A 120 2.17 11.14 -14.92
CA VAL A 120 2.54 9.74 -15.20
C VAL A 120 4.05 9.53 -15.39
N ASP A 121 4.75 10.44 -16.05
CA ASP A 121 6.20 10.32 -16.27
C ASP A 121 6.98 10.42 -14.97
N GLU A 122 6.62 11.39 -14.11
CA GLU A 122 7.19 11.54 -12.77
C GLU A 122 6.87 10.33 -11.89
N ALA A 123 5.63 9.85 -11.93
CA ALA A 123 5.22 8.64 -11.20
C ALA A 123 6.05 7.42 -11.65
N SER A 124 6.25 7.23 -12.95
CA SER A 124 7.09 6.18 -13.52
C SER A 124 8.53 6.29 -13.00
N HIS A 125 9.10 7.49 -13.04
CA HIS A 125 10.46 7.76 -12.56
C HIS A 125 10.61 7.44 -11.06
N TYR A 126 9.71 7.94 -10.22
CA TYR A 126 9.79 7.70 -8.79
C TYR A 126 9.55 6.23 -8.43
N LEU A 127 8.65 5.53 -9.13
CA LEU A 127 8.40 4.11 -8.89
C LEU A 127 9.65 3.26 -9.16
N GLN A 128 10.38 3.55 -10.25
CA GLN A 128 11.67 2.91 -10.52
C GLN A 128 12.69 3.23 -9.42
N CYS A 129 12.80 4.49 -9.00
CA CYS A 129 13.70 4.88 -7.92
C CYS A 129 13.36 4.19 -6.58
N ILE A 130 12.07 4.02 -6.28
CA ILE A 130 11.60 3.27 -5.10
C ILE A 130 12.04 1.81 -5.21
N ALA A 131 11.85 1.16 -6.36
CA ALA A 131 12.28 -0.21 -6.57
C ALA A 131 13.80 -0.39 -6.34
N ASN A 132 14.60 0.57 -6.80
CA ASN A 132 16.07 0.58 -6.62
C ASN A 132 16.50 0.78 -5.14
N GLU A 133 15.78 1.62 -4.38
CA GLU A 133 16.07 1.88 -2.97
C GLU A 133 15.38 0.89 -2.02
N TYR A 134 14.51 0.03 -2.55
CA TYR A 134 13.57 -0.80 -1.78
C TYR A 134 14.23 -1.58 -0.65
N ARG A 135 15.35 -2.25 -0.95
CA ARG A 135 16.06 -3.11 0.01
C ARG A 135 16.66 -2.34 1.19
N LYS A 136 16.87 -1.03 1.06
CA LYS A 136 17.43 -0.15 2.09
C LYS A 136 16.36 0.47 2.99
N MET A 137 15.08 0.34 2.65
CA MET A 137 13.97 0.86 3.46
C MET A 137 13.74 -0.05 4.67
N THR A 138 14.33 0.29 5.81
CA THR A 138 14.34 -0.55 7.03
C THR A 138 12.97 -0.74 7.67
N TRP A 139 12.05 0.21 7.50
CA TRP A 139 10.67 0.11 8.04
C TRP A 139 9.81 -0.95 7.34
N LEU A 140 10.32 -1.56 6.27
CA LEU A 140 9.72 -2.72 5.60
C LEU A 140 10.20 -4.07 6.16
N VAL A 141 11.20 -4.07 7.06
CA VAL A 141 11.89 -5.28 7.54
C VAL A 141 11.13 -5.99 8.66
N GLU A 142 10.14 -5.35 9.26
CA GLU A 142 9.39 -5.92 10.37
C GLU A 142 8.45 -7.02 9.86
N PHE A 143 8.93 -8.26 9.98
CA PHE A 143 8.22 -9.53 10.18
C PHE A 143 8.17 -10.58 9.07
N HIS A 144 8.49 -10.30 7.80
CA HIS A 144 8.60 -11.39 6.80
C HIS A 144 9.62 -11.05 5.69
N GLU A 145 10.81 -11.64 5.74
CA GLU A 145 11.84 -11.48 4.71
C GLU A 145 11.29 -11.69 3.30
N PHE A 146 10.36 -12.64 3.16
CA PHE A 146 9.68 -12.96 1.92
C PHE A 146 9.01 -11.73 1.25
N LEU A 147 8.27 -10.90 2.00
CA LEU A 147 7.58 -9.73 1.43
C LEU A 147 8.57 -8.69 0.90
N LYS A 148 9.74 -8.58 1.53
CA LYS A 148 10.84 -7.71 1.09
C LYS A 148 11.59 -8.27 -0.12
N TYR A 149 11.60 -9.58 -0.34
CA TYR A 149 12.13 -10.15 -1.57
C TYR A 149 11.14 -10.10 -2.73
N PHE A 150 9.85 -10.32 -2.43
CA PHE A 150 8.75 -10.22 -3.37
C PHE A 150 8.46 -8.77 -3.81
N GLY A 151 8.83 -7.77 -3.00
CA GLY A 151 8.56 -6.37 -3.32
C GLY A 151 7.09 -6.01 -3.19
N ALA A 152 6.35 -6.62 -2.26
CA ALA A 152 4.91 -6.45 -2.09
C ALA A 152 4.50 -4.96 -2.08
N PHE A 153 5.25 -4.14 -1.37
CA PHE A 153 4.97 -2.71 -1.29
C PHE A 153 5.13 -1.99 -2.65
N VAL A 154 6.10 -2.40 -3.49
CA VAL A 154 6.28 -1.83 -4.84
C VAL A 154 5.14 -2.26 -5.76
N HIS A 155 4.71 -3.53 -5.69
CA HIS A 155 3.51 -4.01 -6.38
C HIS A 155 2.26 -3.24 -5.92
N GLY A 156 2.15 -2.98 -4.61
CA GLY A 156 1.09 -2.17 -4.04
C GLY A 156 1.03 -0.76 -4.61
N LEU A 157 2.16 -0.10 -4.72
CA LEU A 157 2.26 1.23 -5.34
C LEU A 157 1.83 1.19 -6.82
N TYR A 158 2.28 0.20 -7.59
CA TYR A 158 1.93 0.06 -9.00
C TYR A 158 0.42 -0.20 -9.18
N ASN A 159 -0.15 -1.10 -8.38
CA ASN A 159 -1.58 -1.40 -8.42
C ASN A 159 -2.45 -0.25 -7.89
N LEU A 160 -1.93 0.57 -6.98
CA LEU A 160 -2.58 1.83 -6.59
C LEU A 160 -2.69 2.76 -7.80
N ALA A 161 -1.65 2.87 -8.63
CA ALA A 161 -1.72 3.69 -9.83
C ALA A 161 -2.79 3.20 -10.81
N HIS A 162 -2.94 1.87 -10.98
CA HIS A 162 -4.04 1.30 -11.77
C HIS A 162 -5.42 1.72 -11.23
N TYR A 163 -5.59 1.72 -9.90
CA TYR A 163 -6.86 2.11 -9.28
C TYR A 163 -7.17 3.61 -9.43
N VAL A 164 -6.16 4.46 -9.36
CA VAL A 164 -6.33 5.92 -9.27
C VAL A 164 -6.31 6.61 -10.63
N LEU A 165 -5.51 6.11 -11.58
CA LEU A 165 -5.35 6.73 -12.88
C LEU A 165 -6.44 6.24 -13.86
N PRO A 166 -6.90 7.11 -14.78
CA PRO A 166 -7.63 6.66 -15.96
C PRO A 166 -6.82 5.62 -16.73
N GLU A 167 -7.50 4.65 -17.35
CA GLU A 167 -6.87 3.54 -18.08
C GLU A 167 -5.81 4.02 -19.09
N ALA A 168 -6.12 5.06 -19.87
CA ALA A 168 -5.20 5.64 -20.83
C ALA A 168 -3.92 6.21 -20.20
N HIS A 169 -4.01 6.76 -18.99
CA HIS A 169 -2.84 7.25 -18.24
C HIS A 169 -2.07 6.10 -17.61
N PHE A 170 -2.76 5.10 -17.05
CA PHE A 170 -2.10 3.93 -16.47
C PHE A 170 -1.34 3.12 -17.54
N ALA A 171 -1.86 3.03 -18.77
CA ALA A 171 -1.18 2.38 -19.89
C ALA A 171 0.19 3.01 -20.24
N LEU A 172 0.40 4.27 -19.87
CA LEU A 172 1.68 4.99 -20.06
C LEU A 172 2.63 4.83 -18.87
N LEU A 173 2.15 4.34 -17.72
CA LEU A 173 2.97 4.13 -16.53
C LEU A 173 3.96 2.99 -16.77
N LYS A 174 5.26 3.28 -16.66
CA LYS A 174 6.30 2.27 -16.88
C LYS A 174 6.35 1.29 -15.71
N THR A 175 6.38 0.01 -16.04
CA THR A 175 6.65 -1.05 -15.06
C THR A 175 8.10 -0.95 -14.57
N PRO A 176 8.37 -1.10 -13.26
CA PRO A 176 9.73 -1.05 -12.74
C PRO A 176 10.61 -2.18 -13.28
N GLU A 177 11.78 -1.83 -13.81
CA GLU A 177 12.83 -2.75 -14.22
C GLU A 177 13.74 -3.05 -13.02
N HIS A 178 13.30 -3.93 -12.12
CA HIS A 178 14.08 -4.32 -10.95
C HIS A 178 13.68 -5.71 -10.44
N SER A 179 14.61 -6.46 -9.85
CA SER A 179 14.37 -7.84 -9.39
C SER A 179 13.34 -7.97 -8.26
N VAL A 180 13.01 -6.86 -7.59
CA VAL A 180 11.96 -6.84 -6.56
C VAL A 180 10.56 -6.72 -7.17
N PHE A 181 10.45 -6.32 -8.45
CA PHE A 181 9.18 -6.26 -9.14
C PHE A 181 9.02 -7.51 -10.00
N TRP A 182 8.38 -8.52 -9.44
CA TRP A 182 8.26 -9.83 -10.08
C TRP A 182 7.30 -9.77 -11.27
N GLY A 183 7.85 -9.84 -12.48
CA GLY A 183 7.08 -9.76 -13.73
C GLY A 183 5.99 -10.84 -13.87
N ASP A 184 6.22 -12.05 -13.36
CA ASP A 184 5.20 -13.11 -13.38
C ASP A 184 4.00 -12.81 -12.48
N PHE A 185 4.20 -12.08 -11.38
CA PHE A 185 3.12 -11.66 -10.50
C PHE A 185 2.31 -10.51 -11.12
N ASP A 186 2.99 -9.55 -11.74
CA ASP A 186 2.36 -8.46 -12.47
C ASP A 186 1.53 -8.99 -13.66
N ARG A 187 2.12 -9.89 -14.46
CA ARG A 187 1.41 -10.54 -15.58
C ARG A 187 0.14 -11.25 -15.11
N LEU A 188 0.22 -12.06 -14.05
CA LEU A 188 -0.95 -12.72 -13.48
C LEU A 188 -2.01 -11.71 -12.97
N THR A 189 -1.57 -10.61 -12.37
CA THR A 189 -2.48 -9.57 -11.87
C THR A 189 -3.23 -8.91 -13.03
N LYS A 190 -2.54 -8.63 -14.14
CA LYS A 190 -3.15 -8.11 -15.38
C LYS A 190 -4.09 -9.12 -16.04
N GLU A 191 -3.69 -10.39 -16.14
CA GLU A 191 -4.54 -11.49 -16.66
C GLU A 191 -5.84 -11.65 -15.86
N ARG A 192 -5.81 -11.32 -14.56
CA ARG A 192 -6.97 -11.32 -13.67
C ARG A 192 -7.69 -9.97 -13.60
N ASN A 193 -7.38 -9.03 -14.50
CA ASN A 193 -7.94 -7.67 -14.52
C ASN A 193 -7.84 -6.97 -13.15
N PHE A 194 -6.68 -7.07 -12.50
CA PHE A 194 -6.44 -6.51 -11.17
C PHE A 194 -7.42 -7.02 -10.11
N GLY A 195 -7.95 -8.24 -10.27
CA GLY A 195 -8.74 -8.91 -9.24
C GLY A 195 -7.91 -9.36 -8.04
N THR A 196 -8.57 -9.66 -6.91
CA THR A 196 -7.92 -10.19 -5.71
C THR A 196 -7.55 -11.67 -5.84
N GLY A 197 -6.69 -12.15 -4.94
CA GLY A 197 -6.54 -13.58 -4.69
C GLY A 197 -7.80 -14.20 -4.08
N ALA A 198 -7.77 -15.52 -3.93
CA ALA A 198 -8.75 -16.29 -3.19
C ALA A 198 -8.19 -16.71 -1.82
N LEU A 199 -9.10 -17.01 -0.87
CA LEU A 199 -8.69 -17.72 0.34
C LEU A 199 -8.17 -19.12 0.00
N ILE A 200 -7.05 -19.51 0.60
CA ILE A 200 -6.53 -20.87 0.45
C ILE A 200 -7.57 -21.87 1.00
N LYS A 201 -7.97 -22.84 0.17
CA LYS A 201 -8.96 -23.87 0.52
C LYS A 201 -8.60 -24.57 1.83
N GLY A 202 -9.57 -24.66 2.74
CA GLY A 202 -9.40 -25.21 4.10
C GLY A 202 -9.24 -24.16 5.20
N LEU A 203 -9.01 -22.89 4.86
CA LEU A 203 -9.08 -21.78 5.81
C LEU A 203 -10.48 -21.15 5.78
N ASN A 204 -11.39 -21.67 6.62
CA ASN A 204 -12.68 -21.02 6.83
C ASN A 204 -12.53 -19.90 7.87
N LEU A 205 -12.55 -18.64 7.42
CA LEU A 205 -12.36 -17.48 8.31
C LEU A 205 -13.57 -17.21 9.23
N THR A 206 -14.71 -17.85 8.99
CA THR A 206 -15.91 -17.77 9.86
C THR A 206 -15.81 -18.68 11.08
N ASP A 207 -14.97 -19.71 11.03
CA ASP A 207 -14.78 -20.66 12.12
C ASP A 207 -13.55 -20.26 12.92
N ASN A 208 -13.77 -19.39 13.91
CA ASN A 208 -12.88 -19.07 15.04
C ASN A 208 -11.46 -19.65 14.93
N LEU A 209 -10.60 -19.01 14.12
CA LEU A 209 -9.17 -19.31 13.97
C LEU A 209 -8.35 -18.87 15.21
N SER A 210 -8.86 -19.12 16.42
CA SER A 210 -8.18 -18.87 17.69
C SER A 210 -6.86 -19.67 17.78
N GLY A 211 -6.79 -20.85 17.16
CA GLY A 211 -5.58 -21.67 17.08
C GLY A 211 -4.50 -21.11 16.14
N LEU A 212 -4.89 -20.55 14.99
CA LEU A 212 -3.96 -19.91 14.05
C LEU A 212 -3.44 -18.56 14.59
N ARG A 213 -4.21 -17.89 15.46
CA ARG A 213 -3.71 -16.74 16.25
C ARG A 213 -2.55 -17.13 17.18
N ARG A 214 -2.53 -18.34 17.74
CA ARG A 214 -1.43 -18.82 18.61
C ARG A 214 -0.15 -19.08 17.83
N LEU A 215 -0.27 -19.63 16.62
CA LEU A 215 0.87 -19.89 15.72
C LEU A 215 1.54 -18.60 15.18
N LEU A 216 0.88 -17.44 15.28
CA LEU A 216 1.42 -16.14 14.85
C LEU A 216 1.96 -15.29 16.02
N VAL A 217 1.83 -15.77 17.27
CA VAL A 217 2.35 -15.11 18.47
C VAL A 217 3.59 -15.83 19.03
N ASP A 218 3.79 -17.10 18.69
CA ASP A 218 4.94 -17.90 19.14
C ASP A 218 5.86 -18.31 17.98
N LEU A 219 6.47 -17.32 17.32
CA LEU A 219 7.78 -17.53 16.68
C LEU A 219 8.81 -16.74 17.50
N PRO A 220 9.93 -17.35 17.92
CA PRO A 220 10.91 -16.72 18.80
C PRO A 220 11.45 -15.40 18.26
#